data_AF-A0A3B9MKS1-F1
#
_entry.id   AF-A0A3B9MKS1-F1
#
_cell.length_a   1.000
_cell.length_b   1.000
_cell.length_c   1.000
_cell.angle_alpha   90.00
_cell.angle_beta   90.00
_cell.angle_gamma   90.00
#
_symmetry.space_group_name_H-M   'P 1'
#
loop_
_entity.id
_entity.type
_entity.pdbx_description
1 polymer ?
#
loop_
_entity_poly.entity_id
_entity_poly.type
_entity_poly.pdbx_seq_one_letter_code
_entity_poly.pdbx_strand_id
1 'polypeptide(L)' 'NVTRENWLVALSRFKQGDRVPVAVKRDRRTIQTTLVLGPPERFEYRIEERKDATLEQRALRSAWLKGS' A
#
# COMPACT_ATOMS: atom_id res chain seq x y z
N ASN A 1 10.49 -9.48 -15.46
CA ASN A 1 9.92 -8.11 -15.34
C ASN A 1 8.96 -8.05 -14.18
N VAL A 2 9.09 -7.01 -13.36
CA VAL A 2 8.21 -6.75 -12.22
C VAL A 2 6.93 -6.08 -12.73
N THR A 3 5.77 -6.60 -12.36
CA THR A 3 4.44 -6.09 -12.70
C THR A 3 3.65 -5.83 -11.41
N ARG A 4 2.49 -5.17 -11.51
CA ARG A 4 1.65 -4.89 -10.35
C ARG A 4 1.22 -6.17 -9.63
N GLU A 5 0.92 -7.22 -10.40
CA GLU A 5 0.39 -8.50 -9.91
C GLU A 5 1.47 -9.32 -9.20
N ASN A 6 2.73 -9.19 -9.60
CA ASN A 6 3.85 -9.95 -9.04
C ASN A 6 4.74 -9.14 -8.07
N TRP A 7 4.40 -7.87 -7.83
CA TRP A 7 5.17 -6.94 -7.00
C TRP A 7 5.46 -7.49 -5.60
N LEU A 8 4.44 -8.02 -4.91
CA LEU A 8 4.60 -8.54 -3.55
C LEU A 8 5.53 -9.76 -3.50
N VAL A 9 5.45 -10.64 -4.51
CA VAL A 9 6.32 -11.83 -4.63
C VAL A 9 7.76 -11.43 -4.96
N ALA A 10 7.95 -10.37 -5.73
CA ALA A 10 9.27 -9.83 -6.01
C ALA A 10 9.89 -9.20 -4.76
N LEU A 11 9.11 -8.41 -4.00
CA LEU A 11 9.54 -7.78 -2.76
C LEU A 11 9.86 -8.78 -1.65
N SER A 12 9.12 -9.89 -1.54
CA SER A 12 9.31 -10.88 -0.46
C SER A 12 10.68 -11.57 -0.46
N ARG A 13 11.47 -11.37 -1.52
CA ARG A 13 12.83 -11.90 -1.66
C ARG A 13 13.88 -11.04 -0.96
N PHE A 14 13.52 -9.85 -0.52
CA PHE A 14 14.44 -8.89 0.07
C PHE A 14 14.08 -8.60 1.52
N LYS A 15 15.09 -8.27 2.32
CA LYS A 15 14.96 -7.87 3.73
C LYS A 15 15.42 -6.43 3.92
N GLN A 16 15.11 -5.88 5.09
CA GLN A 16 15.62 -4.57 5.50
C GLN A 16 17.16 -4.56 5.43
N GLY A 17 17.70 -3.47 4.90
CA GLY A 17 19.14 -3.25 4.71
C GLY A 17 19.67 -3.77 3.36
N ASP A 18 18.90 -4.55 2.60
CA ASP A 18 19.36 -5.05 1.31
C ASP A 18 19.54 -3.92 0.29
N ARG A 19 20.56 -4.08 -0.56
CA ARG A 19 20.88 -3.19 -1.67
C ARG A 19 20.37 -3.80 -2.97
N VAL A 20 19.33 -3.22 -3.54
CA VAL A 20 18.66 -3.73 -4.74
C VAL A 20 19.03 -2.87 -5.94
N PRO A 21 19.73 -3.40 -6.95
CA PRO A 21 19.96 -2.67 -8.19
C PRO A 21 18.64 -2.54 -8.96
N VAL A 22 18.31 -1.31 -9.38
CA VAL A 22 17.08 -1.00 -10.11
C VAL A 22 17.38 -0.15 -11.34
N ALA A 23 16.66 -0.45 -12.42
CA ALA A 23 16.62 0.37 -13.62
C ALA A 23 15.34 1.20 -13.58
N VAL A 24 15.46 2.52 -13.58
CA VAL A 24 14.32 3.44 -13.50
C VAL A 24 14.24 4.25 -14.78
N LYS A 25 13.04 4.35 -15.36
CA LYS A 25 12.79 5.24 -16.49
C LYS A 25 12.30 6.59 -15.95
N ARG A 26 13.07 7.64 -16.21
CA ARG A 26 12.70 9.03 -15.91
C ARG A 26 12.79 9.82 -17.20
N ASP A 27 11.68 10.39 -17.63
CA ASP A 27 11.53 11.04 -18.93
C ASP A 27 11.94 10.11 -20.09
N ARG A 28 12.88 10.56 -20.93
CA ARG A 28 13.47 9.77 -22.03
C ARG A 28 14.77 9.05 -21.64
N ARG A 29 15.09 8.98 -20.34
CA ARG A 29 16.34 8.37 -19.84
C ARG A 29 16.05 7.14 -18.99
N THR A 30 16.92 6.15 -19.13
CA THR A 30 17.00 5.01 -18.23
C THR A 30 18.17 5.23 -17.30
N ILE A 31 17.92 5.22 -15.99
CA ILE A 31 18.91 5.43 -14.94
C ILE A 31 19.11 4.09 -14.23
N GLN A 32 20.36 3.64 -14.14
CA GLN A 32 20.74 2.51 -13.30
C GLN A 32 21.13 3.05 -11.93
N THR A 33 20.48 2.56 -10.87
CA THR A 33 20.77 2.99 -9.50
C THR A 33 20.59 1.83 -8.52
N THR A 34 20.92 2.05 -7.26
CA THR A 34 20.74 1.09 -6.17
C THR A 34 19.80 1.66 -5.13
N LEU A 35 18.74 0.92 -4.83
CA LEU A 35 17.81 1.21 -3.75
C LEU A 35 18.26 0.46 -2.49
N VAL A 36 18.34 1.17 -1.37
CA VAL A 36 18.59 0.54 -0.06
C VAL A 36 17.25 0.40 0.65
N LEU A 37 16.88 -0.82 1.02
CA LEU A 37 15.61 -1.08 1.66
C LEU A 37 15.65 -0.64 3.13
N GLY A 38 14.88 0.39 3.46
CA GLY A 38 14.63 0.81 4.84
C GLY A 38 13.69 -0.16 5.58
N PRO A 39 13.43 0.09 6.87
CA PRO A 39 12.37 -0.63 7.59
C PRO A 39 11.02 -0.40 6.89
N PRO A 40 10.15 -1.42 6.83
CA PRO A 40 8.83 -1.25 6.25
C PRO A 40 7.98 -0.33 7.14
N GLU A 41 7.37 0.68 6.54
CA GLU A 41 6.33 1.46 7.20
C GLU A 41 5.04 0.65 7.20
N ARG A 42 4.59 0.23 8.40
CA ARG A 42 3.34 -0.50 8.56
C ARG A 42 2.25 0.47 8.98
N PHE A 43 1.29 0.68 8.09
CA PHE A 43 0.08 1.44 8.40
C PHE A 43 -1.04 0.48 8.78
N GLU A 44 -1.41 0.45 10.06
CA GLU A 44 -2.53 -0.35 10.55
C GLU A 44 -3.80 0.48 10.54
N TYR A 45 -4.59 0.32 9.48
CA TYR A 45 -5.92 0.93 9.39
C TYR A 45 -6.96 0.00 9.99
N ARG A 46 -7.82 0.57 10.83
CA ARG A 46 -9.00 -0.13 11.35
C ARG A 46 -10.21 0.76 11.21
N ILE A 47 -11.29 0.18 10.70
CA ILE A 47 -12.60 0.82 10.66
C ILE A 47 -13.34 0.37 11.91
N GLU A 48 -13.50 1.29 12.87
CA GLU A 48 -14.28 1.04 14.09
C GLU A 48 -15.57 1.86 14.06
N GLU A 49 -16.64 1.30 14.64
CA GLU A 49 -17.88 2.03 14.80
C GLU A 49 -17.73 3.10 15.88
N ARG A 50 -18.11 4.33 15.54
CA ARG A 50 -18.21 5.43 16.49
C ARG A 50 -19.32 5.14 17.50
N LYS A 51 -18.95 4.94 18.77
CA LYS A 51 -19.91 4.64 19.86
C LYS A 51 -20.92 5.78 20.08
N ASP A 52 -20.50 7.01 19.79
CA ASP A 52 -21.26 8.25 19.90
C ASP A 52 -22.04 8.61 18.62
N ALA A 53 -22.06 7.72 17.61
CA ALA A 53 -22.76 8.00 16.37
C ALA A 53 -24.27 8.21 16.60
N THR A 54 -24.79 9.30 16.03
CA THR A 54 -26.23 9.61 16.06
C THR A 54 -27.02 8.55 15.28
N LEU A 55 -28.34 8.47 15.53
CA LEU A 55 -29.22 7.53 14.82
C LEU A 55 -29.15 7.73 13.30
N GLU A 56 -29.09 8.98 12.84
CA GLU A 56 -28.98 9.33 11.41
C GLU A 56 -27.66 8.82 10.80
N GLN A 57 -26.53 8.98 11.50
CA GLN A 57 -25.23 8.49 11.05
C GLN A 57 -25.19 6.96 10.96
N ARG A 58 -25.83 6.26 11.90
CA ARG A 58 -25.95 4.78 11.86
C ARG A 58 -26.82 4.33 10.69
N ALA A 59 -27.88 5.06 10.38
CA ALA A 59 -28.75 4.79 9.24
C ALA A 59 -28.00 4.98 7.90
N LEU A 60 -27.25 6.07 7.74
CA LEU A 60 -26.40 6.32 6.57
C LEU A 60 -25.36 5.21 6.36
N ARG A 61 -24.67 4.78 7.42
CA ARG A 61 -23.74 3.64 7.35
C ARG A 61 -24.45 2.36 6.90
N SER A 62 -25.63 2.09 7.45
CA SER A 62 -26.40 0.87 7.13
C SER A 62 -26.86 0.87 5.68
N ALA A 63 -27.26 2.03 5.14
CA ALA A 63 -27.59 2.19 3.73
C ALA A 63 -26.36 1.96 2.82
N TRP A 64 -25.22 2.57 3.18
CA TRP A 64 -23.97 2.41 2.44
C TRP A 64 -23.46 0.95 2.40
N LEU A 65 -23.51 0.24 3.53
CA LEU A 65 -23.07 -1.16 3.62
C LEU A 65 -23.98 -2.13 2.87
N LYS A 66 -25.26 -1.80 2.70
CA LYS A 66 -26.21 -2.61 1.92
C LYS A 66 -26.03 -2.43 0.41
N GLY A 67 -25.20 -1.48 -0.01
CA GLY A 67 -24.82 -1.29 -1.42
C GLY A 67 -25.86 -0.59 -2.29
N SER A 68 -27.02 -0.21 -1.74
CA SER A 68 -28.19 0.35 -2.46
C SER A 68 -28.54 -0.37 -3.77
#